data_AF-A0A7J4MUX1-F1
#
_entry.id   AF-A0A7J4MUX1-F1
#
_cell.length_a   1.000
_cell.length_b   1.000
_cell.length_c   1.000
_cell.angle_alpha   90.00
_cell.angle_beta   90.00
_cell.angle_gamma   90.00
#
_symmetry.space_group_name_H-M   'P 1'
#
loop_
_entity.id
_entity.type
_entity.pdbx_description
1 polymer ?
#
loop_
_entity_poly.entity_id
_entity_poly.type
_entity_poly.pdbx_seq_one_letter_code
_entity_poly.pdbx_strand_id
1 'polypeptide(L)'
;MMALFDVDKTLIHRSSAHENAFRHAFREVYGVDAGVELIDYHGKTDPVIAEEVLLLRGLEGEEIEGQLPRFLRELREYVKHNINEENIELIDGVEEFLSFLKSMDVPMGLVTGN
;
A
#
# COMPACT_ATOMS: atom_id res chain seq x y z
N MET A 1 25.42 7.22 -12.26
CA MET A 1 24.17 6.46 -12.47
C MET A 1 23.61 6.14 -11.10
N MET A 2 22.30 6.25 -10.88
CA MET A 2 21.63 5.94 -9.62
C MET A 2 20.42 5.06 -9.95
N ALA A 3 20.15 4.05 -9.13
CA ALA A 3 18.97 3.20 -9.25
C ALA A 3 17.93 3.63 -8.20
N LEU A 4 16.69 3.84 -8.63
CA LEU A 4 15.58 4.21 -7.77
C LEU A 4 14.50 3.14 -7.86
N PHE A 5 14.03 2.67 -6.72
CA PHE A 5 13.06 1.58 -6.62
C PHE A 5 11.79 2.04 -5.93
N ASP A 6 10.65 1.63 -6.47
CA ASP A 6 9.45 1.48 -5.66
C ASP A 6 9.57 0.22 -4.78
N VAL A 7 8.67 0.01 -3.82
CA VAL A 7 8.70 -1.12 -2.89
C VAL A 7 7.69 -2.19 -3.29
N ASP A 8 6.40 -1.88 -3.21
CA ASP A 8 5.33 -2.84 -3.49
C ASP A 8 5.29 -3.25 -4.96
N LYS A 9 5.22 -4.57 -5.20
CA LYS A 9 5.33 -5.19 -6.53
C LYS A 9 6.62 -4.88 -7.30
N THR A 10 7.62 -4.30 -6.64
CA THR A 10 8.93 -4.03 -7.23
C THR A 10 10.03 -4.78 -6.49
N LEU A 11 10.13 -4.60 -5.17
CA LEU A 11 11.08 -5.31 -4.31
C LEU A 11 10.40 -6.43 -3.52
N ILE A 12 9.14 -6.23 -3.16
CA ILE A 12 8.34 -7.19 -2.40
C ILE A 12 7.04 -7.52 -3.14
N HIS A 13 6.51 -8.70 -2.90
CA HIS A 13 5.09 -8.95 -3.10
C HIS A 13 4.28 -8.09 -2.12
N ARG A 14 3.01 -7.86 -2.44
CA ARG A 14 2.15 -6.94 -1.68
C ARG A 14 2.10 -7.34 -0.20
N SER A 15 2.14 -6.36 0.69
CA SER A 15 1.92 -6.60 2.11
C SER A 15 0.46 -6.98 2.38
N SER A 16 0.23 -8.21 2.83
CA SER A 16 -1.11 -8.66 3.24
C SER A 16 -1.63 -7.85 4.44
N ALA A 17 -0.74 -7.32 5.28
CA ALA A 17 -1.11 -6.39 6.35
C ALA A 17 -1.70 -5.09 5.80
N HIS A 18 -1.17 -4.58 4.69
CA HIS A 18 -1.69 -3.37 4.03
C HIS A 18 -3.08 -3.60 3.42
N GLU A 19 -3.28 -4.72 2.72
CA GLU A 19 -4.58 -5.07 2.16
C GLU A 19 -5.65 -5.26 3.24
N ASN A 20 -5.29 -5.94 4.34
CA ASN A 20 -6.17 -6.12 5.49
C ASN A 20 -6.46 -4.79 6.20
N ALA A 21 -5.51 -3.85 6.22
CA ALA A 21 -5.71 -2.52 6.77
C ALA A 21 -6.81 -1.76 6.03
N PHE A 22 -6.84 -1.83 4.69
CA PHE A 22 -7.90 -1.21 3.90
C PHE A 22 -9.28 -1.78 4.27
N ARG A 23 -9.42 -3.10 4.30
CA ARG A 23 -10.68 -3.76 4.69
C ARG A 23 -11.13 -3.31 6.08
N HIS A 24 -10.20 -3.29 7.03
CA HIS A 24 -10.46 -2.83 8.39
C HIS A 24 -10.91 -1.36 8.40
N ALA A 25 -10.14 -0.46 7.81
CA ALA A 25 -10.41 0.97 7.83
C ALA A 25 -11.72 1.33 7.10
N PHE A 26 -12.05 0.66 5.98
CA PHE A 26 -13.35 0.83 5.32
C PHE A 26 -14.52 0.46 6.24
N ARG A 27 -14.41 -0.66 6.95
CA ARG A 27 -15.45 -1.10 7.88
C ARG A 27 -15.58 -0.17 9.08
N GLU A 28 -14.46 0.22 9.71
CA GLU A 28 -14.48 1.02 10.94
C GLU A 28 -14.85 2.50 10.71
N VAL A 29 -14.54 3.05 9.53
CA VAL A 29 -14.75 4.48 9.24
C VAL A 29 -16.01 4.72 8.42
N TYR A 30 -16.25 3.89 7.41
CA TYR A 30 -17.36 4.07 6.47
C TYR A 30 -18.47 3.03 6.64
N GLY A 31 -18.27 1.98 7.45
CA GLY A 31 -19.24 0.89 7.57
C GLY A 31 -19.34 0.01 6.32
N VAL A 32 -18.34 0.05 5.45
CA VAL A 32 -18.33 -0.62 4.15
C VAL A 32 -17.50 -1.90 4.21
N ASP A 33 -18.08 -3.02 3.81
CA ASP A 33 -17.34 -4.27 3.59
C ASP A 33 -16.80 -4.31 2.15
N ALA A 34 -15.57 -3.82 1.99
CA ALA A 34 -14.87 -3.75 0.71
C ALA A 34 -13.37 -3.99 0.90
N GLY A 35 -12.69 -4.27 -0.19
CA GLY A 35 -11.24 -4.36 -0.24
C GLY A 35 -10.72 -3.81 -1.56
N VAL A 36 -9.41 -3.64 -1.61
CA VAL A 36 -8.70 -3.03 -2.74
C VAL A 36 -8.68 -3.91 -4.00
N GLU A 37 -9.06 -5.19 -3.89
CA GLU A 37 -9.22 -6.12 -5.02
C GLU A 37 -10.29 -5.69 -6.04
N LEU A 38 -11.12 -4.70 -5.72
CA LEU A 38 -12.15 -4.17 -6.62
C LEU A 38 -11.58 -3.31 -7.74
N ILE A 39 -10.33 -2.86 -7.62
CA ILE A 39 -9.69 -1.96 -8.58
C ILE A 39 -8.26 -2.43 -8.91
N ASP A 40 -7.73 -1.94 -10.03
CA ASP A 40 -6.28 -1.94 -10.23
C ASP A 40 -5.69 -0.68 -9.58
N TYR A 41 -5.08 -0.87 -8.42
CA TYR A 41 -4.54 0.21 -7.60
C TYR A 41 -3.03 0.38 -7.68
N HIS A 42 -2.35 -0.31 -8.60
CA HIS A 42 -0.90 -0.21 -8.70
C HIS A 42 -0.44 1.23 -8.97
N GLY A 43 0.52 1.72 -8.19
CA GLY A 43 1.07 3.08 -8.32
C GLY A 43 0.13 4.20 -7.85
N LYS A 44 -1.03 3.88 -7.27
CA LYS A 44 -1.95 4.84 -6.67
C LYS A 44 -1.62 5.06 -5.19
N THR A 45 -1.94 6.24 -4.68
CA THR A 45 -1.80 6.57 -3.26
C THR A 45 -3.02 6.11 -2.46
N ASP A 46 -2.87 5.87 -1.16
CA ASP A 46 -3.98 5.40 -0.32
C ASP A 46 -5.27 6.22 -0.41
N PRO A 47 -5.23 7.57 -0.46
CA PRO A 47 -6.44 8.36 -0.66
C PRO A 47 -7.18 8.05 -1.96
N VAL A 48 -6.44 7.92 -3.07
CA VAL A 48 -7.01 7.64 -4.40
C VAL A 48 -7.59 6.23 -4.43
N ILE A 49 -6.91 5.26 -3.82
CA ILE A 49 -7.38 3.88 -3.68
C ILE A 49 -8.69 3.86 -2.88
N ALA A 50 -8.73 4.54 -1.74
CA ALA A 50 -9.90 4.60 -0.89
C ALA A 50 -11.10 5.23 -1.60
N GLU A 51 -10.87 6.36 -2.28
CA GLU A 51 -11.90 7.07 -3.02
C GLU A 51 -12.51 6.19 -4.12
N GLU A 52 -11.69 5.58 -4.98
CA GLU A 52 -12.19 4.74 -6.08
C GLU A 52 -12.98 3.53 -5.56
N VAL A 53 -12.49 2.86 -4.51
CA VAL A 53 -13.20 1.72 -3.90
C VAL A 53 -14.53 2.15 -3.31
N LEU A 54 -14.58 3.27 -2.59
CA LEU A 54 -15.79 3.75 -1.92
C LEU A 54 -16.83 4.28 -2.91
N LEU A 55 -16.40 4.94 -3.99
CA LEU A 55 -17.27 5.34 -5.10
C LEU A 55 -17.93 4.11 -5.76
N LEU A 56 -17.18 3.02 -5.97
CA LEU A 56 -17.74 1.76 -6.48
C LEU A 56 -18.74 1.10 -5.50
N ARG A 57 -18.69 1.47 -4.22
CA ARG A 57 -19.63 1.04 -3.19
C ARG A 57 -20.80 2.01 -2.98
N GLY A 58 -20.87 3.07 -3.78
CA GLY A 58 -22.00 4.00 -3.82
C GLY A 58 -21.93 5.15 -2.82
N LEU A 59 -20.77 5.41 -2.21
CA LEU A 59 -20.57 6.61 -1.40
C LEU A 59 -20.38 7.83 -2.30
N GLU A 60 -20.72 9.00 -1.77
CA GLU A 60 -20.48 10.27 -2.44
C GLU A 60 -19.12 10.87 -2.04
N GLY A 61 -18.53 11.69 -2.93
CA GLY A 61 -17.21 12.30 -2.70
C GLY A 61 -17.13 13.09 -1.39
N GLU A 62 -18.18 13.84 -1.03
CA GLU A 62 -18.21 14.61 0.22
C GLU A 62 -18.20 13.71 1.47
N GLU A 63 -18.87 12.56 1.43
CA GLU A 63 -18.87 11.58 2.52
C GLU A 63 -17.47 10.96 2.70
N ILE A 64 -16.80 10.68 1.58
CA ILE A 64 -15.44 10.14 1.55
C ILE A 64 -14.46 11.16 2.13
N GLU A 65 -14.42 12.38 1.56
CA GLU A 65 -13.52 13.45 1.96
C GLU A 65 -13.66 13.81 3.44
N GLY A 66 -14.89 13.89 3.95
CA GLY A 66 -15.16 14.25 5.34
C GLY A 66 -14.56 13.30 6.38
N GLN A 67 -14.35 12.03 6.02
CA GLN A 67 -13.78 11.00 6.91
C GLN A 67 -12.38 10.55 6.51
N LEU A 68 -11.84 11.03 5.39
CA LEU A 68 -10.55 10.61 4.85
C LEU A 68 -9.39 10.74 5.87
N PRO A 69 -9.28 11.81 6.68
CA PRO A 69 -8.23 11.90 7.70
C PRO A 69 -8.33 10.79 8.77
N ARG A 70 -9.56 10.40 9.13
CA ARG A 70 -9.80 9.31 10.08
C ARG A 70 -9.46 7.97 9.44
N PHE A 71 -9.89 7.74 8.20
CA PHE A 71 -9.53 6.55 7.42
C PHE A 71 -8.02 6.33 7.36
N LEU A 72 -7.26 7.35 6.94
CA LEU A 72 -5.81 7.24 6.83
C LEU A 72 -5.12 6.99 8.17
N ARG A 73 -5.70 7.48 9.28
CA ARG A 73 -5.20 7.18 10.63
C ARG A 73 -5.45 5.71 10.99
N GLU A 74 -6.68 5.22 10.82
CA GLU A 74 -7.00 3.81 11.13
C GLU A 74 -6.19 2.85 10.25
N LEU A 75 -6.00 3.19 8.96
CA LEU A 75 -5.15 2.43 8.04
C LEU A 75 -3.72 2.31 8.59
N ARG A 76 -3.07 3.45 8.90
CA ARG A 76 -1.69 3.47 9.41
C ARG A 76 -1.54 2.75 10.74
N GLU A 77 -2.48 2.95 11.67
CA GLU A 77 -2.45 2.27 12.96
C GLU A 77 -2.62 0.76 12.79
N TYR A 78 -3.51 0.31 11.91
CA TYR A 78 -3.65 -1.11 11.64
C TYR A 78 -2.36 -1.71 11.06
N VAL A 79 -1.77 -1.09 10.04
CA VAL A 79 -0.51 -1.56 9.45
C VAL A 79 0.58 -1.62 10.51
N LYS A 80 0.75 -0.56 11.30
CA LYS A 80 1.78 -0.49 12.35
C LYS A 80 1.67 -1.60 13.40
N HIS A 81 0.45 -2.01 13.75
CA HIS A 81 0.24 -3.06 14.75
C HIS A 81 0.28 -4.48 14.18
N ASN A 82 0.03 -4.65 12.89
CA ASN A 82 -0.13 -5.97 12.29
C ASN A 82 0.99 -6.35 11.31
N ILE A 83 1.83 -5.39 10.88
CA ILE A 83 2.97 -5.69 10.01
C ILE A 83 4.01 -6.52 10.77
N ASN A 84 4.36 -7.66 10.20
CA ASN A 84 5.46 -8.51 10.65
C ASN A 84 6.23 -9.06 9.43
N GLU A 85 7.40 -9.65 9.67
CA GLU A 85 8.25 -10.20 8.60
C GLU A 85 7.53 -11.27 7.76
N GLU A 86 6.62 -12.06 8.36
CA GLU A 86 5.84 -13.08 7.64
C GLU A 86 4.82 -12.46 6.66
N ASN A 87 4.52 -11.17 6.79
CA ASN A 87 3.64 -10.45 5.86
C ASN A 87 4.39 -9.81 4.69
N ILE A 88 5.72 -9.93 4.64
CA ILE A 88 6.57 -9.34 3.62
C ILE A 88 7.31 -10.45 2.90
N GLU A 89 6.95 -10.67 1.65
CA GLU A 89 7.60 -11.67 0.80
C GLU A 89 8.40 -10.94 -0.28
N LEU A 90 9.70 -11.24 -0.40
CA LEU A 90 10.54 -10.67 -1.47
C LEU A 90 10.14 -11.24 -2.82
N ILE A 91 10.20 -10.42 -3.87
CA ILE A 91 10.10 -10.94 -5.24
C ILE A 91 11.38 -11.72 -5.56
N ASP A 92 11.22 -12.86 -6.23
CA ASP A 92 12.33 -13.72 -6.67
C ASP A 92 13.43 -12.92 -7.38
N GLY A 93 14.68 -13.10 -6.92
CA GLY A 93 15.85 -12.46 -7.51
C GLY A 93 16.15 -11.04 -7.02
N VAL A 94 15.30 -10.44 -6.17
CA VAL A 94 15.51 -9.06 -5.66
C VAL A 94 16.75 -8.98 -4.79
N GLU A 95 16.98 -9.95 -3.91
CA GLU A 95 18.13 -9.94 -3.01
C GLU A 95 19.45 -10.01 -3.79
N GLU A 96 19.51 -10.91 -4.79
CA GLU A 96 20.66 -11.07 -5.67
C GLU A 96 20.89 -9.82 -6.52
N PHE A 97 19.82 -9.21 -7.04
CA PHE A 97 19.91 -8.02 -7.88
C PHE A 97 20.41 -6.80 -7.10
N LEU A 98 19.86 -6.54 -5.90
CA LEU A 98 20.32 -5.45 -5.04
C LEU A 98 21.77 -5.67 -4.59
N SER A 99 22.15 -6.92 -4.32
CA SER A 99 23.54 -7.30 -4.00
C SER A 99 24.49 -7.04 -5.18
N PHE A 100 24.06 -7.35 -6.41
CA PHE A 100 24.82 -7.07 -7.62
C PHE A 100 25.04 -5.56 -7.83
N LEU A 101 23.99 -4.74 -7.69
CA LEU A 101 24.12 -3.28 -7.81
C LEU A 101 25.06 -2.70 -6.75
N LYS A 102 24.96 -3.19 -5.51
CA LYS A 102 25.87 -2.82 -4.43
C LYS A 102 27.32 -3.17 -4.75
N SER A 103 27.59 -4.33 -5.35
CA SER A 103 28.94 -4.75 -5.72
C SER A 103 29.59 -3.89 -6.81
N MET A 104 28.77 -3.14 -7.56
CA MET A 104 29.22 -2.20 -8.59
C MET A 104 29.27 -0.74 -8.09
N ASP A 105 29.13 -0.51 -6.78
CA ASP A 105 29.06 0.83 -6.17
C ASP A 105 27.98 1.74 -6.79
N VAL A 106 26.87 1.15 -7.26
CA VAL A 106 25.72 1.92 -7.78
C VAL A 106 24.90 2.46 -6.60
N PRO A 107 24.75 3.78 -6.44
CA PRO A 107 23.86 4.34 -5.43
C PRO A 107 22.41 3.91 -5.68
N MET A 108 21.75 3.45 -4.60
CA MET A 108 20.35 3.02 -4.62
C MET A 108 19.52 3.93 -3.72
N GLY A 109 18.29 4.24 -4.14
CA GLY A 109 17.32 4.99 -3.37
C GLY A 109 15.91 4.42 -3.52
N LEU A 110 15.01 4.82 -2.62
CA LEU A 110 13.59 4.46 -2.68
C LEU A 110 12.75 5.64 -3.15
N VAL A 111 11.79 5.37 -4.03
CA VAL A 111 10.74 6.29 -4.46
C VAL A 111 9.44 5.52 -4.43
N THR A 112 8.71 5.63 -3.32
CA THR A 112 7.48 4.86 -3.07
C THR A 112 6.38 5.79 -2.58
N GLY A 113 5.12 5.36 -2.76
CA GLY A 113 3.92 6.11 -2.38
C GLY A 113 3.43 5.85 -0.95
N ASN A 114 4.10 4.95 -0.22
CA ASN A 114 3.79 4.58 1.18
C ASN A 114 4.23 5.65 2.20
#